data_AF-A0A2L0H8Z7-F1
#
_entry.id   AF-A0A2L0H8Z7-F1
#
_cell.length_a   1.000
_cell.length_b   1.000
_cell.length_c   1.000
_cell.angle_alpha   90.00
_cell.angle_beta   90.00
_cell.angle_gamma   90.00
#
_symmetry.space_group_name_H-M   'P 1'
#
loop_
_entity.id
_entity.type
_entity.pdbx_description
1 polymer ?
#
loop_
_entity_poly.entity_id
_entity_poly.type
_entity_poly.pdbx_seq_one_letter_code
_entity_poly.pdbx_strand_id
1 'polypeptide(L)'
;MAKSRATRLREQRARQQEYRDQQKQLRRPGRDDIARIALQWLIVNTAKLAEREGNPARMNKVEEATLEKLVEQGFDPAASDRVLGDLIDRYVEGNWDFRRKPHLFSGNRVAGGVADIAM
;
A
#
# COMPACT_ATOMS: atom_id res chain seq x y z
N MET A 1 44.57 4.50 -1.96
CA MET A 1 44.04 3.48 -2.90
C MET A 1 42.52 3.58 -2.93
N ALA A 2 41.92 3.92 -4.07
CA ALA A 2 40.46 3.99 -4.17
C ALA A 2 39.85 2.58 -4.09
N LYS A 3 38.79 2.39 -3.28
CA LYS A 3 38.10 1.09 -3.16
C LYS A 3 37.58 0.62 -4.52
N SER A 4 37.79 -0.66 -4.82
CA SER A 4 37.29 -1.27 -6.06
C SER A 4 35.77 -1.12 -6.16
N ARG A 5 35.26 -1.03 -7.40
CA ARG A 5 33.81 -0.89 -7.67
C ARG A 5 32.99 -2.00 -7.02
N ALA A 6 33.50 -3.23 -7.03
CA ALA A 6 32.86 -4.38 -6.42
C ALA A 6 32.76 -4.26 -4.89
N THR A 7 33.78 -3.72 -4.23
CA THR A 7 33.74 -3.48 -2.78
C THR A 7 32.75 -2.37 -2.43
N ARG A 8 32.71 -1.28 -3.21
CA ARG A 8 31.73 -0.20 -3.02
C ARG A 8 30.27 -0.67 -3.17
N LEU A 9 29.98 -1.49 -4.19
CA LEU A 9 28.63 -2.03 -4.40
C LEU A 9 28.21 -2.99 -3.28
N ARG A 10 29.13 -3.81 -2.77
CA ARG A 10 28.85 -4.69 -1.62
C ARG A 10 28.54 -3.91 -0.36
N GLU A 11 29.35 -2.90 -0.03
CA GLU A 11 29.12 -2.02 1.11
C GLU A 11 27.79 -1.27 0.99
N GLN A 12 27.44 -0.79 -0.21
CA GLN A 12 26.18 -0.11 -0.45
C GLN A 12 24.97 -1.04 -0.24
N ARG A 13 25.05 -2.29 -0.75
CA ARG A 13 23.98 -3.28 -0.51
C ARG A 13 23.83 -3.61 0.96
N ALA A 14 24.93 -3.77 1.70
CA ALA A 14 24.90 -4.03 3.14
C ALA A 14 24.20 -2.90 3.90
N ARG A 15 24.56 -1.63 3.62
CA ARG A 15 23.91 -0.47 4.25
C ARG A 15 22.42 -0.37 3.92
N GLN A 16 22.03 -0.64 2.66
CA GLN A 16 20.62 -0.65 2.26
C GLN A 16 19.84 -1.76 2.95
N GLN A 17 20.45 -2.93 3.12
CA GLN A 17 19.84 -4.06 3.81
C GLN A 17 19.63 -3.74 5.29
N GLU A 18 20.66 -3.24 5.96
CA GLU A 18 20.60 -2.85 7.37
C GLU A 18 19.54 -1.76 7.62
N TYR A 19 19.50 -0.74 6.75
CA TYR A 19 18.46 0.28 6.80
C TYR A 19 17.05 -0.32 6.66
N ARG A 20 16.83 -1.24 5.70
CA ARG A 20 15.53 -1.91 5.52
C ARG A 20 15.15 -2.75 6.73
N ASP A 21 16.11 -3.44 7.35
CA ASP A 21 15.84 -4.29 8.49
C ASP A 21 15.52 -3.46 9.75
N GLN A 22 16.19 -2.32 9.95
CA GLN A 22 15.80 -1.33 10.97
C GLN A 22 14.37 -0.81 10.74
N GLN A 23 14.02 -0.45 9.49
CA GLN A 23 12.65 0.02 9.20
C GLN A 23 11.59 -1.06 9.48
N LYS A 24 11.89 -2.35 9.21
CA LYS A 24 11.00 -3.47 9.54
C LYS A 24 10.84 -3.65 11.04
N GLN A 25 11.92 -3.56 11.82
CA GLN A 25 11.87 -3.64 13.29
C GLN A 25 11.03 -2.50 13.88
N LEU A 26 11.17 -1.29 13.34
CA LEU A 26 10.36 -0.12 13.70
C LEU A 26 8.92 -0.20 13.20
N ARG A 27 8.56 -1.24 12.41
CA ARG A 27 7.24 -1.41 11.78
C ARG A 27 6.77 -0.17 11.02
N ARG A 28 7.71 0.61 10.47
CA ARG A 28 7.41 1.88 9.80
C ARG A 28 6.76 1.61 8.44
N PRO A 29 5.59 2.21 8.14
CA PRO A 29 4.98 2.08 6.82
C PRO A 29 5.84 2.77 5.76
N GLY A 30 5.98 2.13 4.60
CA GLY A 30 6.59 2.72 3.42
C GLY A 30 5.60 3.57 2.62
N ARG A 31 6.11 4.29 1.62
CA ARG A 31 5.28 5.08 0.68
C ARG A 31 4.21 4.22 0.00
N ASP A 32 4.58 3.01 -0.44
CA ASP A 32 3.65 2.07 -1.08
C ASP A 32 2.55 1.61 -0.13
N ASP A 33 2.87 1.40 1.15
CA ASP A 33 1.88 1.00 2.16
C ASP A 33 0.83 2.07 2.36
N ILE A 34 1.27 3.34 2.45
CA ILE A 34 0.39 4.50 2.58
C ILE A 34 -0.45 4.69 1.32
N ALA A 35 0.20 4.66 0.14
CA ALA A 35 -0.49 4.83 -1.13
C ALA A 35 -1.58 3.77 -1.33
N ARG A 36 -1.30 2.53 -0.95
CA ARG A 36 -2.22 1.40 -1.08
C ARG A 36 -3.42 1.52 -0.14
N ILE A 37 -3.19 1.88 1.13
CA ILE A 37 -4.29 2.11 2.09
C ILE A 37 -5.14 3.32 1.66
N ALA A 38 -4.50 4.41 1.23
CA ALA A 38 -5.20 5.61 0.77
C ALA A 38 -6.05 5.32 -0.46
N LEU A 39 -5.52 4.56 -1.43
CA LEU A 39 -6.26 4.18 -2.64
C LEU A 39 -7.45 3.29 -2.32
N GLN A 40 -7.27 2.26 -1.47
CA GLN A 40 -8.38 1.42 -1.04
C GLN A 40 -9.47 2.25 -0.35
N TRP A 41 -9.09 3.10 0.60
CA TRP A 41 -10.03 3.95 1.33
C TRP A 41 -10.79 4.87 0.36
N LEU A 42 -10.10 5.47 -0.60
CA LEU A 42 -10.72 6.36 -1.58
C LEU A 42 -11.70 5.62 -2.49
N ILE A 43 -11.35 4.45 -3.02
CA ILE A 43 -12.24 3.63 -3.85
C ILE A 43 -13.47 3.17 -3.05
N VAL A 44 -13.28 2.61 -1.85
CA VAL A 44 -14.39 2.10 -1.05
C VAL A 44 -15.34 3.22 -0.60
N ASN A 45 -14.82 4.38 -0.20
CA ASN A 45 -15.68 5.48 0.23
C ASN A 45 -16.39 6.17 -0.93
N THR A 46 -15.74 6.31 -2.10
CA THR A 46 -16.39 6.86 -3.29
C THR A 46 -17.51 5.94 -3.79
N ALA A 47 -17.29 4.63 -3.82
CA ALA A 47 -18.32 3.64 -4.14
C ALA A 47 -19.51 3.70 -3.16
N LYS A 48 -19.25 3.69 -1.84
CA LYS A 48 -20.29 3.80 -0.81
C LYS A 48 -21.06 5.13 -0.87
N LEU A 49 -20.39 6.23 -1.18
CA LEU A 49 -21.03 7.53 -1.31
C LEU A 49 -21.92 7.57 -2.55
N ALA A 50 -21.44 7.04 -3.69
CA ALA A 50 -22.21 6.93 -4.92
C ALA A 50 -23.47 6.09 -4.74
N GLU A 51 -23.39 4.96 -4.00
CA GLU A 51 -24.54 4.12 -3.65
C GLU A 51 -25.54 4.88 -2.77
N ARG A 52 -25.07 5.53 -1.69
CA ARG A 52 -25.92 6.29 -0.75
C ARG A 52 -26.65 7.45 -1.42
N GLU A 53 -26.01 8.13 -2.35
CA GLU A 53 -26.57 9.29 -3.05
C GLU A 53 -27.34 8.91 -4.32
N GLY A 54 -27.37 7.62 -4.69
CA GLY A 54 -27.95 7.16 -5.95
C GLY A 54 -27.27 7.77 -7.19
N ASN A 55 -26.00 8.17 -7.06
CA ASN A 55 -25.26 8.90 -8.09
C ASN A 55 -23.98 8.15 -8.51
N PRO A 56 -24.11 7.13 -9.37
CA PRO A 56 -22.95 6.35 -9.85
C PRO A 56 -21.93 7.20 -10.61
N ALA A 57 -22.34 8.33 -11.20
CA ALA A 57 -21.45 9.21 -11.97
C ALA A 57 -20.36 9.88 -11.12
N ARG A 58 -20.46 9.88 -9.78
CA ARG A 58 -19.41 10.39 -8.90
C ARG A 58 -18.16 9.52 -8.88
N MET A 59 -18.32 8.20 -9.03
CA MET A 59 -17.20 7.26 -9.14
C MET A 59 -16.46 7.49 -10.45
N ASN A 60 -17.23 7.68 -11.54
CA ASN A 60 -16.69 7.96 -12.87
C ASN A 60 -15.75 9.17 -12.92
N LYS A 61 -16.01 10.25 -12.18
CA LYS A 61 -15.13 11.45 -12.22
C LYS A 61 -13.71 11.19 -11.70
N VAL A 62 -13.57 10.35 -10.68
CA VAL A 62 -12.26 10.01 -10.11
C VAL A 62 -11.53 9.03 -11.02
N GLU A 63 -12.26 8.09 -11.61
CA GLU A 63 -11.73 7.16 -12.60
C GLU A 63 -11.26 7.90 -13.85
N GLU A 64 -12.10 8.76 -14.42
CA GLU A 64 -11.78 9.60 -15.59
C GLU A 64 -10.53 10.45 -15.37
N ALA A 65 -10.45 11.16 -14.23
CA ALA A 65 -9.28 11.97 -13.90
C ALA A 65 -8.00 11.13 -13.74
N THR A 66 -8.12 9.90 -13.22
CA THR A 66 -6.99 8.98 -13.09
C THR A 66 -6.54 8.47 -14.45
N LEU A 67 -7.48 8.08 -15.31
CA LEU A 67 -7.21 7.62 -16.67
C LEU A 67 -6.59 8.73 -17.52
N GLU A 68 -7.11 9.95 -17.45
CA GLU A 68 -6.54 11.11 -18.14
C GLU A 68 -5.05 11.31 -17.77
N LYS A 69 -4.72 11.24 -16.47
CA LYS A 69 -3.32 11.35 -16.02
C LYS A 69 -2.43 10.18 -16.41
N LEU A 70 -2.97 8.98 -16.60
CA LEU A 70 -2.21 7.85 -17.14
C LEU A 70 -1.94 8.05 -18.64
N VAL A 71 -2.93 8.52 -19.40
CA VAL A 71 -2.76 8.81 -20.82
C VAL A 71 -1.77 9.96 -21.04
N GLU A 72 -1.81 11.03 -20.23
CA GLU A 72 -0.82 12.12 -20.27
C GLU A 72 0.62 11.65 -20.06
N GLN A 73 0.81 10.58 -19.28
CA GLN A 73 2.12 9.97 -19.04
C GLN A 73 2.56 9.02 -20.17
N GLY A 74 1.71 8.82 -21.18
CA GLY A 74 1.98 7.95 -22.33
C GLY A 74 1.55 6.50 -22.13
N PHE A 75 0.74 6.19 -21.12
CA PHE A 75 0.15 4.85 -20.98
C PHE A 75 -1.01 4.65 -21.98
N ASP A 76 -1.19 3.39 -22.41
CA ASP A 76 -2.30 3.03 -23.30
C ASP A 76 -3.65 3.23 -22.58
N PRO A 77 -4.63 3.95 -23.18
CA PRO A 77 -5.91 4.23 -22.55
C PRO A 77 -6.69 2.96 -22.20
N ALA A 78 -6.78 2.00 -23.13
CA ALA A 78 -7.60 0.81 -22.95
C ALA A 78 -6.99 -0.19 -21.96
N ALA A 79 -5.66 -0.24 -21.87
CA ALA A 79 -4.97 -1.01 -20.84
C ALA A 79 -5.09 -0.34 -19.46
N SER A 80 -5.03 0.99 -19.41
CA SER A 80 -5.21 1.76 -18.17
C SER A 80 -6.61 1.57 -17.58
N ASP A 81 -7.63 1.64 -18.43
CA ASP A 81 -9.04 1.40 -18.07
C ASP A 81 -9.24 0.01 -17.47
N ARG A 82 -8.79 -1.04 -18.17
CA ARG A 82 -8.85 -2.42 -17.69
C ARG A 82 -8.14 -2.62 -16.35
N VAL A 83 -6.92 -2.10 -16.20
CA VAL A 83 -6.15 -2.25 -14.96
C VAL A 83 -6.82 -1.51 -13.79
N LEU A 84 -7.42 -0.35 -14.04
CA LEU A 84 -8.15 0.40 -13.03
C LEU A 84 -9.45 -0.32 -12.62
N GLY A 85 -10.23 -0.81 -13.58
CA GLY A 85 -11.43 -1.62 -13.32
C GLY A 85 -11.13 -2.86 -12.49
N ASP A 86 -10.15 -3.67 -12.93
CA ASP A 86 -9.68 -4.85 -12.19
C ASP A 86 -9.21 -4.51 -10.76
N LEU A 87 -8.70 -3.30 -10.53
CA LEU A 87 -8.26 -2.84 -9.22
C LEU A 87 -9.45 -2.46 -8.33
N ILE A 88 -10.45 -1.78 -8.91
CA ILE A 88 -11.68 -1.40 -8.21
C ILE A 88 -12.46 -2.63 -7.80
N ASP A 89 -12.69 -3.57 -8.71
CA ASP A 89 -13.41 -4.83 -8.45
C ASP A 89 -12.77 -5.58 -7.29
N ARG A 90 -11.44 -5.72 -7.30
CA ARG A 90 -10.69 -6.35 -6.21
C ARG A 90 -10.91 -5.67 -4.85
N TYR A 91 -11.02 -4.35 -4.81
CA TYR A 91 -11.25 -3.62 -3.56
C TYR A 91 -12.70 -3.64 -3.10
N VAL A 92 -13.66 -3.66 -4.03
CA VAL A 92 -15.10 -3.64 -3.73
C VAL A 92 -15.62 -5.02 -3.31
N GLU A 93 -15.16 -6.09 -3.96
CA GLU A 93 -15.58 -7.47 -3.66
C GLU A 93 -15.06 -8.01 -2.30
N GLY A 94 -14.28 -7.21 -1.56
CA GLY A 94 -13.91 -7.48 -0.17
C GLY A 94 -12.93 -8.63 0.06
N ASN A 95 -12.57 -9.38 -0.98
CA ASN A 95 -11.69 -10.56 -0.90
C ASN A 95 -10.19 -10.25 -1.07
N TRP A 96 -9.82 -8.97 -1.17
CA TRP A 96 -8.42 -8.56 -1.28
C TRP A 96 -7.77 -8.38 0.09
N ASP A 97 -7.05 -9.40 0.54
CA ASP A 97 -6.21 -9.35 1.74
C ASP A 97 -4.82 -8.81 1.35
N PHE A 98 -4.35 -7.72 1.95
CA PHE A 98 -3.03 -7.17 1.65
C PHE A 98 -1.94 -8.24 1.80
N ARG A 99 -0.96 -8.25 0.90
CA ARG A 99 0.18 -9.19 0.99
C ARG A 99 0.74 -9.13 2.41
N ARG A 100 0.51 -10.20 3.16
CA ARG A 100 0.88 -10.28 4.57
C ARG A 100 2.38 -10.03 4.69
N LYS A 101 2.76 -9.13 5.60
CA LYS A 101 4.14 -8.85 5.95
C LYS A 101 4.49 -9.69 7.20
N PRO A 102 5.18 -10.84 7.07
CA PRO A 102 5.35 -11.77 8.20
C PRO A 102 5.99 -11.13 9.43
N HIS A 103 6.90 -10.15 9.23
CA HIS A 103 7.54 -9.39 10.31
C HIS A 103 6.58 -8.50 11.12
N LEU A 104 5.35 -8.25 10.64
CA LEU A 104 4.31 -7.56 11.40
C LEU A 104 3.50 -8.51 12.30
N PHE A 105 3.62 -9.84 12.11
CA PHE A 105 2.86 -10.86 12.85
C PHE A 105 3.71 -11.57 13.93
N SER A 106 5.04 -11.46 13.89
CA SER A 106 5.95 -12.12 14.84
C SER A 106 6.06 -11.44 16.22
N GLY A 107 5.09 -10.61 16.61
CA GLY A 107 5.13 -9.78 17.83
C GLY A 107 4.12 -10.12 18.91
N ASN A 108 3.24 -11.12 18.75
CA ASN A 108 2.25 -11.46 19.77
C ASN A 108 2.81 -12.39 20.86
N ARG A 109 3.81 -11.90 21.59
CA ARG A 109 4.02 -12.23 23.01
C ARG A 109 4.25 -10.92 23.73
N VAL A 110 3.15 -10.21 23.98
CA VAL A 110 3.14 -9.22 25.06
C VAL A 110 3.29 -10.04 26.34
N ALA A 111 4.44 -9.91 26.98
CA ALA A 111 4.64 -10.32 28.36
C ALA A 111 3.73 -9.44 29.24
N GLY A 112 2.50 -9.89 29.47
CA GLY A 112 1.59 -9.31 30.45
C GLY A 112 2.00 -9.75 31.84
N GLY A 113 3.00 -9.09 32.41
CA GLY A 113 3.25 -9.13 33.85
C GLY A 113 2.16 -8.34 34.58
N VAL A 114 1.47 -9.05 35.48
CA VAL A 114 0.83 -8.59 36.73
C VAL A 114 0.47 -7.11 36.87
N ALA A 115 -0.83 -6.86 36.98
CA ALA A 115 -1.37 -5.90 37.93
C ALA A 115 -2.60 -6.53 38.59
N ASP A 116 -2.43 -6.91 39.86
CA ASP A 116 -3.51 -7.03 40.83
C ASP A 116 -4.42 -5.80 40.75
N ILE A 117 -5.73 -6.00 40.63
CA ILE A 117 -6.72 -5.28 41.43
C ILE A 117 -7.85 -6.26 41.75
N ALA A 118 -7.90 -6.65 43.03
CA ALA A 118 -9.08 -7.15 43.69
C ALA A 118 -10.09 -6.00 43.88
N MET A 119 -11.33 -6.17 43.39
CA MET A 119 -12.61 -5.97 44.10
C MET A 119 -13.77 -6.22 43.13
#